data_AF-A0A8X6KLA5-F1
#
_entry.id   AF-A0A8X6KLA5-F1
#
_cell.length_a   1.000
_cell.length_b   1.000
_cell.length_c   1.000
_cell.angle_alpha   90.00
_cell.angle_beta   90.00
_cell.angle_gamma   90.00
#
_symmetry.space_group_name_H-M   'P 1'
#
loop_
_entity.id
_entity.type
_entity.pdbx_description
1 polymer ?
#
loop_
_entity_poly.entity_id
_entity_poly.type
_entity_poly.pdbx_seq_one_letter_code
_entity_poly.pdbx_strand_id
1 'polypeptide(L)'
;MGLLGPVIGTAKLFMKTLWLVKRNWDQPLLKKEIRNWKKFVFSLKALQGIKVKRFVLIENYEFLELHGFSDASEKAFGQIHLNSHR
;
A
#
# COMPACT_ATOMS: atom_id res chain seq x y z
N MET A 1 8.40 -2.77 -6.44
CA MET A 1 7.92 -1.49 -5.86
C MET A 1 7.26 -0.54 -6.89
N GLY A 2 6.64 -1.02 -7.97
CA GLY A 2 6.20 -0.13 -9.07
C GLY A 2 4.76 0.41 -8.96
N LEU A 3 3.79 -0.46 -8.70
CA LEU A 3 2.37 -0.14 -8.91
C LEU A 3 1.80 0.93 -7.96
N LEU A 4 2.18 0.87 -6.68
CA LEU A 4 1.67 1.78 -5.65
C LEU A 4 2.61 2.97 -5.40
N GLY A 5 3.70 3.09 -6.17
CA GLY A 5 4.69 4.16 -6.02
C GLY A 5 4.07 5.57 -5.96
N PRO A 6 3.16 5.94 -6.89
CA PRO A 6 2.50 7.24 -6.86
C PRO A 6 1.65 7.46 -5.59
N VAL A 7 0.89 6.45 -5.17
CA VAL A 7 0.03 6.51 -3.98
C VAL A 7 0.86 6.69 -2.71
N ILE A 8 1.94 5.91 -2.59
CA ILE A 8 2.89 6.00 -1.47
C ILE A 8 3.60 7.35 -1.49
N GLY A 9 3.96 7.86 -2.67
CA GLY A 9 4.54 9.19 -2.83
C GLY A 9 3.61 10.30 -2.34
N THR A 10 2.33 10.25 -2.70
CA THR A 10 1.32 11.21 -2.22
C THR A 10 1.12 11.13 -0.71
N ALA A 11 1.06 9.92 -0.14
CA ALA A 11 0.96 9.73 1.32
C ALA A 11 2.18 10.31 2.04
N LYS A 12 3.40 10.01 1.57
CA LYS A 12 4.65 10.53 2.13
C LYS A 12 4.72 12.05 2.03
N LEU A 13 4.29 12.63 0.92
CA LEU A 13 4.23 14.08 0.74
C LEU A 13 3.28 14.72 1.76
N PHE A 14 2.09 14.14 1.96
CA PHE A 14 1.13 14.60 2.96
C PHE A 14 1.73 14.56 4.38
N MET A 15 2.39 13.46 4.75
CA MET A 15 3.08 13.35 6.04
C MET A 15 4.18 14.39 6.20
N LYS A 16 4.97 14.64 5.16
CA LYS A 16 5.99 15.70 5.16
C LYS A 16 5.36 17.09 5.33
N THR A 17 4.22 17.36 4.68
CA THR A 17 3.48 18.61 4.87
C THR A 17 3.04 18.77 6.32
N LEU A 18 2.51 17.72 6.95
CA LEU A 18 2.13 17.76 8.37
C LEU A 18 3.33 18.03 9.28
N TRP A 19 4.47 17.39 9.03
CA TRP A 19 5.70 17.63 9.79
C TRP A 19 6.23 19.06 9.64
N LEU A 20 6.15 19.64 8.45
CA LEU A 20 6.57 21.03 8.21
C LEU A 20 5.68 22.06 8.94
N VAL A 21 4.44 21.71 9.25
CA VAL A 21 3.51 22.59 9.99
C VAL A 21 3.92 22.74 11.47
N LYS A 22 4.99 22.07 11.95
CA LYS A 22 5.54 22.18 13.32
C LYS A 22 4.46 22.15 14.42
N ARG A 23 3.41 21.36 14.22
CA ARG A 23 2.40 21.12 15.24
C ARG A 23 2.71 19.83 15.97
N ASN A 24 2.49 19.85 17.27
CA ASN A 24 2.52 18.65 18.09
C ASN A 24 1.47 17.65 17.58
N TRP A 25 1.76 16.36 17.74
CA TRP A 25 0.93 15.24 17.25
C TRP A 25 -0.47 15.22 17.89
N ASP A 26 -0.60 15.85 19.04
CA ASP A 26 -1.76 16.02 19.91
C ASP A 26 -2.59 17.28 19.58
N GLN A 27 -2.11 18.17 18.70
CA GLN A 27 -2.88 19.32 18.26
C GLN A 27 -3.81 18.99 17.09
N PRO A 28 -5.05 19.50 17.10
CA PRO A 28 -5.97 19.29 15.99
C PRO A 28 -5.41 19.92 14.71
N LEU A 29 -5.47 19.12 13.64
CA LEU A 29 -5.20 19.56 12.28
C LEU A 29 -6.19 20.68 11.87
N LEU A 30 -5.77 21.62 11.02
CA LEU A 30 -6.71 22.61 10.51
C LEU A 30 -7.73 21.90 9.61
N LYS A 31 -8.89 22.54 9.44
CA LYS A 31 -10.00 22.00 8.63
C LYS A 31 -9.55 21.65 7.20
N LYS A 32 -8.50 22.32 6.68
CA LYS A 32 -7.96 22.08 5.35
C LYS A 32 -7.22 20.75 5.25
N GLU A 33 -6.34 20.42 6.19
CA GLU A 33 -5.57 19.17 6.18
C GLU A 33 -6.48 17.97 6.44
N ILE A 34 -7.45 18.10 7.35
CA ILE A 34 -8.46 17.05 7.60
C ILE A 34 -9.24 16.74 6.32
N ARG A 35 -9.68 17.78 5.59
CA ARG A 35 -10.40 17.60 4.32
C ARG A 35 -9.52 16.94 3.26
N ASN A 36 -8.25 17.34 3.16
CA ASN A 36 -7.31 16.76 2.20
C ASN A 36 -7.01 15.29 2.54
N TRP A 37 -6.84 14.96 3.82
CA TRP A 37 -6.68 13.59 4.30
C TRP A 37 -7.88 12.73 3.95
N LYS A 38 -9.10 13.20 4.25
CA LYS A 38 -10.34 12.48 3.92
C LYS A 38 -10.48 12.23 2.41
N LYS A 39 -10.14 13.22 1.56
CA LYS A 39 -10.13 13.05 0.11
C LYS A 39 -9.12 12.00 -0.34
N PHE A 40 -7.90 12.04 0.22
CA PHE A 40 -6.86 11.06 -0.07
C PHE A 40 -7.33 9.63 0.32
N VAL A 41 -7.78 9.44 1.56
CA VAL A 41 -8.30 8.15 2.03
C VAL A 41 -9.48 7.66 1.19
N PHE A 42 -10.39 8.55 0.79
CA PHE A 42 -11.50 8.18 -0.09
C PHE A 42 -11.00 7.71 -1.46
N SER A 43 -9.98 8.37 -2.03
CA SER A 43 -9.38 7.97 -3.31
C SER A 43 -8.73 6.58 -3.25
N LEU A 44 -8.27 6.12 -2.08
CA LEU A 44 -7.71 4.77 -1.92
C LEU A 44 -8.73 3.66 -2.18
N LYS A 45 -10.05 3.94 -2.07
CA LYS A 45 -11.09 2.97 -2.46
C LYS A 45 -10.97 2.56 -3.93
N ALA A 46 -10.48 3.44 -4.80
CA ALA A 46 -10.25 3.11 -6.21
C ALA A 46 -9.20 1.99 -6.38
N LEU A 47 -8.29 1.81 -5.41
CA LEU A 47 -7.30 0.74 -5.45
C LEU A 47 -7.91 -0.65 -5.24
N GLN A 48 -9.09 -0.75 -4.61
CA GLN A 48 -9.78 -2.03 -4.41
C GLN A 48 -10.17 -2.70 -5.74
N GLY A 49 -10.35 -1.91 -6.81
CA GLY A 49 -10.64 -2.42 -8.15
C GLY A 49 -9.40 -2.88 -8.93
N ILE A 50 -8.19 -2.57 -8.46
CA ILE A 50 -6.96 -2.87 -9.18
C ILE A 50 -6.59 -4.34 -8.95
N LYS A 51 -6.84 -5.18 -9.96
CA LYS A 51 -6.33 -6.55 -10.04
C LYS A 51 -5.10 -6.58 -10.93
N VAL A 52 -3.93 -6.84 -10.35
CA VAL A 52 -2.70 -7.04 -11.13
C VAL A 52 -2.47 -8.53 -11.29
N LYS A 53 -2.61 -9.02 -12.52
CA LYS A 53 -2.23 -10.39 -12.89
C LYS A 53 -0.71 -10.49 -12.80
N ARG A 54 -0.20 -11.02 -11.69
CA ARG A 54 1.22 -11.34 -11.54
C ARG A 54 1.47 -12.67 -12.21
N PHE A 55 2.14 -12.66 -13.35
CA PHE A 55 2.60 -13.89 -13.99
C PHE A 55 3.88 -14.34 -13.27
N VAL A 56 3.78 -15.45 -12.52
CA VAL A 56 4.89 -16.04 -11.76
C VAL A 56 5.33 -17.38 -12.38
N LEU A 57 4.57 -17.89 -13.36
CA LEU A 57 4.84 -19.18 -13.97
C LEU A 57 5.79 -18.99 -15.14
N ILE A 58 6.96 -19.59 -15.06
CA ILE A 58 7.86 -19.75 -16.19
C ILE A 58 7.53 -21.13 -16.79
N GLU A 59 7.43 -21.28 -18.10
CA GLU A 59 7.23 -22.61 -18.71
C GLU A 59 8.54 -23.43 -18.61
N ASN A 60 8.44 -24.76 -18.41
CA ASN A 60 9.58 -25.70 -18.29
C ASN A 60 10.53 -25.48 -17.09
N TYR A 61 10.00 -25.36 -15.86
CA TYR A 61 10.83 -25.43 -14.65
C TYR A 61 10.91 -26.87 -14.10
N GLU A 62 12.09 -27.30 -13.64
CA GLU A 62 12.24 -28.56 -12.88
C GLU A 62 11.83 -28.39 -11.41
N PHE A 63 12.08 -27.21 -10.84
CA PHE A 63 11.74 -26.87 -9.46
C PHE A 63 11.50 -25.36 -9.30
N LEU A 64 10.46 -24.97 -8.55
CA LEU A 64 10.05 -23.59 -8.32
C LEU A 64 9.91 -23.33 -6.82
N GLU A 65 10.70 -22.40 -6.27
CA GLU A 65 10.55 -21.92 -4.89
C GLU A 65 9.98 -20.51 -4.86
N LEU A 66 8.98 -20.29 -4.00
CA LEU A 66 8.41 -18.98 -3.74
C LEU A 66 8.99 -18.41 -2.44
N HIS A 67 9.96 -17.51 -2.55
CA HIS A 67 10.50 -16.79 -1.38
C HIS A 67 9.58 -15.62 -1.01
N GLY A 68 8.74 -15.82 0.00
CA GLY A 68 7.93 -14.76 0.60
C GLY A 68 8.76 -13.93 1.58
N PHE A 69 9.12 -12.71 1.19
CA PHE A 69 9.71 -11.74 2.11
C PHE A 69 8.58 -10.94 2.77
N SER A 70 8.47 -11.02 4.10
CA SER A 70 7.55 -10.21 4.89
C SER A 70 8.35 -9.42 5.93
N ASP A 71 8.08 -8.13 6.05
CA ASP A 71 8.50 -7.38 7.24
C ASP A 71 7.75 -7.98 8.44
N ALA A 72 8.50 -8.46 9.43
CA ALA A 72 7.96 -9.01 10.67
C ALA A 72 7.40 -7.88 11.54
N SER A 73 6.23 -7.37 11.18
CA SER A 73 5.36 -6.69 12.13
C SER A 73 4.28 -7.68 12.54
N GLU A 74 4.17 -7.91 13.84
CA GLU A 74 3.36 -8.92 14.52
C GLU A 74 1.85 -8.92 14.14
N LYS A 75 1.39 -7.97 13.30
CA LYS A 75 -0.03 -7.70 13.00
C LYS A 75 -0.40 -7.71 11.51
N ALA A 76 0.52 -7.99 10.58
CA ALA A 76 0.26 -7.85 9.15
C ALA A 76 0.36 -9.17 8.36
N PHE A 77 -0.42 -10.19 8.74
CA PHE A 77 -0.58 -11.38 7.90
C PHE A 77 -1.53 -11.08 6.73
N GLY A 78 -0.97 -10.68 5.59
CA GLY A 78 -1.70 -10.60 4.32
C GLY A 78 -1.78 -11.98 3.68
N GLN A 79 -2.95 -12.63 3.71
CA GLN A 79 -3.16 -13.94 3.11
C GLN A 79 -3.12 -13.84 1.56
N ILE A 80 -2.30 -14.68 0.92
CA ILE A 80 -2.30 -14.88 -0.53
C ILE A 80 -2.95 -16.24 -0.80
N HIS A 81 -4.12 -16.25 -1.42
CA HIS A 81 -4.82 -17.49 -1.84
C HIS A 81 -4.54 -17.73 -3.33
N LEU A 82 -3.90 -18.86 -3.65
CA LEU A 82 -3.74 -19.34 -5.02
C LEU A 82 -4.61 -20.59 -5.20
N ASN A 83 -5.65 -20.50 -6.05
CA ASN A 83 -6.34 -21.69 -6.57
C ASN A 83 -5.64 -22.10 -7.86
N SER A 84 -4.94 -23.24 -7.86
CA SER A 84 -4.61 -23.96 -9.08
C SER A 84 -5.61 -25.11 -9.25
N HIS A 85 -6.43 -25.05 -10.29
CA HIS A 85 -7.10 -26.23 -10.82
C HIS A 85 -6.22 -26.80 -11.95
N ARG A 86 -6.09 -28.13 -11.92
CA ARG A 86 -5.34 -28.98 -12.86
C ARG A 86 -5.51 -28.61 -14.32
#